data_AF-A0A2N7RS67-F1
#
_entry.id   AF-A0A2N7RS67-F1
#
_cell.length_a   1.000
_cell.length_b   1.000
_cell.length_c   1.000
_cell.angle_alpha   90.00
_cell.angle_beta   90.00
_cell.angle_gamma   90.00
#
_symmetry.space_group_name_H-M   'P 1'
#
loop_
_entity.id
_entity.type
_entity.pdbx_description
1 polymer ?
#
loop_
_entity_poly.entity_id
_entity_poly.type
_entity_poly.pdbx_seq_one_letter_code
_entity_poly.pdbx_strand_id
1 'polypeptide(L)'
;MINRLYTVSATLTAVIMATSEREAEIRFKSEFGEIKDQPIDAVADEEIRTEDDLPDDWTVDCLPYGPRDNVLTIGEFLDVLPPLVVRDTKTVDMFAAAPAAGEKA
;
A
#
# COMPACT_ATOMS: atom_id res chain seq x y z
N MET A 1 -10.06 14.68 8.40
CA MET A 1 -9.39 13.38 8.20
C MET A 1 -8.52 13.55 6.97
N ILE A 2 -7.25 13.13 7.00
CA ILE A 2 -6.33 13.26 5.85
C ILE A 2 -6.39 11.93 5.09
N ASN A 3 -6.70 11.99 3.80
CA ASN A 3 -6.67 10.81 2.94
C ASN A 3 -5.22 10.44 2.62
N ARG A 4 -4.92 9.16 2.49
CA ARG A 4 -3.60 8.64 2.10
C ARG A 4 -3.74 7.65 0.96
N LEU A 5 -2.71 7.53 0.15
CA LEU A 5 -2.65 6.54 -0.93
C LEU A 5 -2.06 5.24 -0.40
N TYR A 6 -2.69 4.13 -0.77
CA TYR A 6 -2.22 2.79 -0.46
C TYR A 6 -2.34 1.93 -1.70
N THR A 7 -1.34 1.08 -1.90
CA THR A 7 -1.48 -0.06 -2.81
C THR A 7 -2.34 -1.12 -2.12
N VAL A 8 -3.35 -1.62 -2.81
CA VAL A 8 -4.21 -2.71 -2.32
C VAL A 8 -4.14 -3.83 -3.33
N SER A 9 -3.56 -4.95 -2.93
CA SER A 9 -3.55 -6.17 -3.72
C SER A 9 -4.73 -7.05 -3.33
N ALA A 10 -5.32 -7.71 -4.32
CA ALA A 10 -6.45 -8.60 -4.11
C ALA A 10 -6.16 -9.94 -4.78
N THR A 11 -6.25 -11.03 -4.01
CA THR A 11 -6.03 -12.38 -4.52
C THR A 11 -7.37 -13.08 -4.65
N LEU A 12 -7.64 -13.59 -5.85
CA LEU A 12 -8.81 -14.41 -6.11
C LEU A 12 -8.41 -15.88 -6.25
N THR A 13 -9.01 -16.74 -5.43
CA THR A 13 -8.83 -18.19 -5.51
C THR A 13 -10.15 -18.83 -5.91
N ALA A 14 -10.18 -19.55 -7.03
CA ALA A 14 -11.34 -20.29 -7.48
C ALA A 14 -11.05 -21.80 -7.52
N VAL A 15 -11.99 -22.61 -7.03
CA VAL A 15 -11.92 -24.07 -7.14
C VAL A 15 -12.74 -24.51 -8.35
N ILE A 16 -12.07 -25.09 -9.35
CA ILE A 16 -12.68 -25.47 -10.62
C ILE A 16 -12.61 -26.97 -10.82
N MET A 17 -13.75 -27.56 -11.15
CA MET A 17 -13.82 -28.95 -11.60
C MET A 17 -13.41 -29.03 -13.09
N ALA A 18 -12.35 -29.77 -13.37
CA ALA A 18 -11.83 -30.01 -14.72
C ALA A 18 -11.13 -31.38 -14.79
N THR A 19 -10.89 -31.87 -16.00
CA THR A 19 -10.21 -33.15 -16.24
C THR A 19 -8.69 -33.02 -16.34
N SER A 20 -8.16 -31.79 -16.39
CA SER A 20 -6.72 -31.49 -16.38
C SER A 20 -6.46 -30.06 -15.89
N GLU A 21 -5.21 -29.78 -15.50
CA GLU A 21 -4.76 -28.44 -15.10
C GLU A 21 -4.96 -27.41 -16.22
N ARG A 22 -4.64 -27.77 -17.47
CA ARG A 22 -4.82 -26.88 -18.62
C ARG A 22 -6.30 -26.57 -18.88
N GLU A 23 -7.19 -27.54 -18.71
CA GLU A 23 -8.63 -27.29 -18.83
C GLU A 23 -9.13 -26.40 -17.69
N ALA A 24 -8.64 -26.57 -16.46
CA ALA A 24 -8.98 -25.70 -15.34
C ALA A 24 -8.59 -24.24 -15.61
N GLU A 25 -7.38 -24.01 -16.16
CA GLU A 25 -6.92 -22.67 -16.54
C GLU A 25 -7.81 -22.02 -17.61
N ILE A 26 -8.18 -22.79 -18.65
CA ILE A 26 -9.05 -22.30 -19.73
C ILE A 26 -10.42 -21.92 -19.18
N ARG A 27 -11.01 -22.78 -18.33
CA ARG A 27 -12.31 -22.50 -17.69
C ARG A 27 -12.24 -21.30 -16.75
N PHE A 28 -11.16 -21.15 -15.99
CA PHE A 28 -10.98 -19.96 -15.14
C PHE A 28 -11.01 -18.67 -15.98
N LYS A 29 -10.27 -18.66 -17.10
CA LYS A 29 -10.18 -17.49 -17.98
C LYS A 29 -11.48 -17.19 -18.71
N SER A 30 -12.25 -18.22 -19.12
CA SER A 30 -13.55 -18.02 -19.79
C SER A 30 -14.61 -17.48 -18.83
N GLU A 31 -14.66 -18.01 -17.60
CA GLU A 31 -15.66 -17.66 -16.59
C GLU A 31 -15.20 -16.55 -15.63
N PHE A 32 -14.05 -15.91 -15.88
CA PHE A 32 -13.47 -14.92 -14.97
C PHE A 32 -14.44 -13.79 -14.60
N GLY A 33 -15.29 -13.40 -15.56
CA GLY A 33 -16.32 -12.39 -15.37
C GLY A 33 -17.36 -12.74 -14.29
N GLU A 34 -17.69 -14.02 -14.13
CA GLU A 34 -18.62 -14.49 -13.07
C GLU A 34 -17.88 -14.77 -11.76
N ILE A 35 -16.63 -15.23 -11.86
CA ILE A 35 -15.79 -15.58 -10.70
C ILE A 35 -15.40 -14.32 -9.91
N LYS A 36 -15.11 -13.20 -10.56
CA LYS A 36 -14.67 -11.95 -9.90
C LYS A 36 -15.71 -11.32 -8.97
N ASP A 37 -16.98 -11.71 -9.09
CA ASP A 37 -18.07 -11.20 -8.24
C ASP A 37 -18.13 -11.92 -6.88
N GLN A 38 -17.28 -12.94 -6.67
CA GLN A 38 -17.12 -13.61 -5.38
C GLN A 38 -16.26 -12.78 -4.41
N PRO A 39 -16.34 -13.08 -3.09
CA PRO A 39 -15.49 -12.42 -2.10
C PRO A 39 -14.01 -12.54 -2.47
N ILE A 40 -13.33 -11.40 -2.57
CA ILE A 40 -11.90 -11.33 -2.84
C ILE A 40 -11.18 -11.05 -1.52
N ASP A 41 -10.10 -11.78 -1.27
CA ASP A 41 -9.21 -11.46 -0.16
C ASP A 41 -8.31 -10.29 -0.58
N ALA A 42 -8.50 -9.14 0.05
CA ALA A 42 -7.81 -7.92 -0.28
C ALA A 42 -7.00 -7.44 0.92
N VAL A 43 -5.73 -7.13 0.67
CA VAL A 43 -4.78 -6.69 1.69
C VAL A 43 -4.20 -5.37 1.23
N ALA A 44 -4.19 -4.39 2.13
CA ALA A 44 -3.44 -3.15 1.92
C ALA A 44 -1.96 -3.45 2.12
N ASP A 45 -1.15 -3.15 1.10
CA ASP A 45 0.27 -3.40 1.11
C ASP A 45 1.01 -2.19 1.73
N GLU A 46 1.35 -1.22 0.89
CA GLU A 46 2.22 -0.10 1.27
C GLU A 46 1.54 1.25 1.03
N GLU A 47 1.90 2.23 1.87
CA GLU A 47 1.47 3.63 1.69
C GLU A 47 2.34 4.29 0.62
N ILE A 48 1.72 4.78 -0.45
CA ILE A 48 2.42 5.53 -1.50
C ILE A 48 2.63 6.96 -0.99
N ARG A 49 3.89 7.37 -0.87
CA ARG A 49 4.27 8.68 -0.32
C ARG A 49 5.02 9.54 -1.32
N THR A 50 5.61 8.92 -2.33
CA THR A 50 6.39 9.53 -3.41
C THR A 50 6.13 8.79 -4.72
N GLU A 51 6.57 9.37 -5.85
CA GLU A 51 6.45 8.75 -7.17
C GLU A 51 7.24 7.44 -7.27
N ASP A 52 8.34 7.32 -6.53
CA ASP A 52 9.18 6.12 -6.50
C ASP A 52 8.49 4.93 -5.79
N ASP A 53 7.43 5.19 -5.01
CA ASP A 53 6.64 4.16 -4.33
C ASP A 53 5.52 3.59 -5.23
N LEU A 54 5.41 4.06 -6.48
CA LEU A 54 4.36 3.62 -7.40
C LEU A 54 4.65 2.21 -7.95
N PRO A 55 3.61 1.37 -8.14
CA PRO A 55 3.75 0.12 -8.87
C PRO A 55 4.28 0.35 -10.30
N ASP A 56 5.05 -0.59 -10.84
CA ASP A 56 5.73 -0.47 -12.15
C ASP A 56 4.81 -0.05 -13.32
N ASP A 57 3.54 -0.47 -13.28
CA ASP A 57 2.55 -0.20 -14.34
C ASP A 57 1.78 1.13 -14.13
N TRP A 58 2.07 1.88 -13.07
CA TRP A 58 1.36 3.10 -12.69
C TRP A 58 2.22 4.34 -12.91
N THR A 59 1.57 5.44 -13.28
CA THR A 59 2.22 6.74 -13.43
C THR A 59 1.51 7.80 -12.59
N VAL A 60 2.18 8.92 -12.37
CA VAL A 60 1.61 10.07 -11.65
C VAL A 60 0.35 10.64 -12.31
N ASP A 61 0.18 10.40 -13.62
CA ASP A 61 -0.97 10.84 -14.41
C ASP A 61 -2.18 9.91 -14.22
N CYS A 62 -2.02 8.74 -13.62
CA CYS A 62 -3.13 7.87 -13.29
C CYS A 62 -4.02 8.55 -12.24
N LEU A 63 -5.34 8.36 -12.35
CA LEU A 63 -6.28 8.77 -11.31
C LEU A 63 -6.24 7.76 -10.15
N PRO A 64 -6.25 8.20 -8.88
CA PRO A 64 -6.31 7.31 -7.74
C PRO A 64 -7.67 6.62 -7.72
N TYR A 65 -7.65 5.30 -7.58
CA TYR A 65 -8.86 4.53 -7.38
C TYR A 65 -9.42 4.84 -5.99
N GLY A 66 -10.60 5.45 -5.93
CA GLY A 66 -11.14 5.99 -4.68
C GLY A 66 -12.55 6.55 -4.87
N PRO A 67 -13.14 7.19 -3.83
CA PRO A 67 -14.51 7.67 -3.90
C PRO A 67 -14.73 8.53 -5.14
N ARG A 68 -15.91 8.36 -5.73
CA ARG A 68 -16.36 8.78 -7.07
C ARG A 68 -16.05 10.21 -7.53
N ASP A 69 -15.54 11.06 -6.64
CA ASP A 69 -15.26 12.47 -6.87
C ASP A 69 -13.75 12.80 -6.91
N ASN A 70 -12.87 11.78 -6.83
CA ASN A 70 -11.43 11.98 -7.01
C ASN A 70 -11.12 12.26 -8.48
N VAL A 71 -11.07 13.55 -8.83
CA VAL A 71 -10.67 14.05 -10.17
C VAL A 71 -9.16 14.29 -10.26
N LEU A 72 -8.46 14.30 -9.11
CA LEU A 72 -7.04 14.55 -9.04
C LEU A 72 -6.25 13.35 -9.55
N THR A 73 -5.11 13.56 -10.21
CA THR A 73 -4.16 12.49 -10.49
C THR A 73 -3.40 12.08 -9.22
N ILE A 74 -2.66 10.97 -9.28
CA ILE A 74 -1.80 10.52 -8.18
C ILE A 74 -0.74 11.57 -7.87
N GLY A 75 -0.11 12.17 -8.88
CA GLY A 75 0.88 13.24 -8.69
C GLY A 75 0.29 14.45 -7.98
N GLU A 76 -0.88 14.92 -8.44
CA GLU A 76 -1.59 16.03 -7.79
C GLU A 76 -1.97 15.72 -6.34
N PHE A 77 -2.27 14.44 -6.05
CA PHE A 77 -2.53 13.99 -4.68
C PHE A 77 -1.25 13.98 -3.83
N LEU A 78 -0.14 13.48 -4.37
CA LEU A 78 1.17 13.46 -3.70
C LEU A 78 1.67 14.87 -3.36
N ASP A 79 1.44 15.84 -4.25
CA ASP A 79 1.84 17.24 -4.05
C ASP A 79 1.15 17.92 -2.85
N VAL A 80 -0.09 17.51 -2.55
CA VAL A 80 -0.88 18.09 -1.45
C VAL A 80 -0.85 17.24 -0.18
N LEU A 81 -0.20 16.06 -0.22
CA LEU A 81 -0.07 15.22 0.97
C LEU A 81 0.77 15.93 2.04
N PRO A 82 0.44 15.76 3.33
CA PRO A 82 1.28 16.29 4.38
C PRO A 82 2.69 15.69 4.27
N PRO A 83 3.74 16.47 4.58
CA PRO A 83 5.09 15.98 4.51
C PRO A 83 5.30 14.77 5.41
N LEU A 84 6.18 13.87 4.96
CA LEU A 84 6.58 12.70 5.72
C LEU A 84 7.06 13.12 7.11
N VAL A 85 6.42 12.61 8.17
CA VAL A 85 6.90 12.83 9.53
C VAL A 85 8.14 11.97 9.74
N VAL A 86 9.30 12.50 9.37
CA VAL A 86 10.59 11.90 9.69
C VAL A 86 10.82 12.15 11.18
N ARG A 87 10.68 11.11 12.01
CA ARG A 87 11.16 11.18 13.39
C ARG A 87 12.67 11.37 13.35
N ASP A 88 13.13 12.55 13.71
CA ASP A 88 14.56 12.80 13.88
C ASP A 88 15.07 11.96 15.06
N THR A 89 15.72 10.84 14.75
CA THR A 89 16.36 9.96 15.71
C THR A 89 17.61 10.59 16.33
N LYS A 90 17.98 11.83 15.98
CA LYS A 90 19.06 12.57 16.67
C LYS A 90 18.65 13.21 17.99
N THR A 91 17.37 13.12 18.38
CA THR A 91 16.94 13.55 19.72
C THR A 91 16.98 12.38 20.72
N VAL A 92 18.12 11.68 20.79
CA VAL A 92 18.40 10.74 21.89
C VAL A 92 19.00 11.56 23.04
N ASP A 93 18.20 11.70 24.10
CA ASP A 93 18.57 12.04 25.48
C ASP A 93 19.47 13.25 25.74
N MET A 94 18.87 14.44 25.90
CA MET A 94 19.43 15.49 26.79
C MET A 94 19.25 15.16 28.30
N PHE A 95 18.83 13.93 28.64
CA PHE A 95 18.64 13.45 30.01
C PHE A 95 19.46 12.19 30.33
N ALA A 96 20.59 11.96 29.66
CA ALA A 96 21.60 11.07 30.20
C ALA A 96 22.12 11.69 31.51
N ALA A 97 21.64 11.16 32.64
CA ALA A 97 22.03 11.58 33.97
C ALA A 97 23.55 11.67 34.08
N ALA A 98 24.06 12.84 34.47
CA ALA A 98 25.45 12.99 34.86
C ALA A 98 25.77 11.94 35.94
N PRO A 99 26.83 11.13 35.81
CA PRO A 99 27.24 10.25 36.88
C PRO A 99 27.57 11.12 38.11
N ALA A 100 27.02 10.73 39.25
CA ALA A 100 27.24 11.41 40.52
C ALA A 100 28.74 11.53 40.80
N ALA A 101 29.21 12.76 41.00
CA ALA A 101 30.54 13.02 41.53
C ALA A 101 30.62 12.45 42.96
N GLY A 102 31.26 11.29 43.10
CA GLY A 102 31.33 10.62 44.39
C GLY A 102 32.13 9.32 44.41
N GLU A 103 33.14 9.18 43.56
CA GLU A 103 34.18 8.16 43.74
C GLU A 103 35.43 8.86 44.32
N LYS A 104 35.63 8.71 45.62
CA LYS A 104 36.93 8.88 46.25
C LYS A 104 37.32 7.55 46.88
N ALA A 105 38.58 7.21 46.63
CA ALA A 105 39.38 6.13 47.20
C ALA A 105 39.28 6.01 48.73
#